data_AF-A0A2N4YQ80-F1
#
_entry.id   AF-A0A2N4YQ80-F1
#
_cell.length_a   1.000
_cell.length_b   1.000
_cell.length_c   1.000
_cell.angle_alpha   90.00
_cell.angle_beta   90.00
_cell.angle_gamma   90.00
#
_symmetry.space_group_name_H-M   'P 1'
#
loop_
_entity.id
_entity.type
_entity.pdbx_description
1 polymer ?
#
loop_
_entity_poly.entity_id
_entity_poly.type
_entity_poly.pdbx_seq_one_letter_code
_entity_poly.pdbx_strand_id
1 'polypeptide(L)'
;MMPARHQGPLRLFIACALPLLALQSAAAADWQLEKVVELSRHGIRPPTAGNREAIEAATGRPWTEWTTHDGELTGHGYAAVVNKGREEGQHYRQLGLLQAGCPTAESIYVRASPLQRTRATAQALVDGAFPGCGVAIHYVSGDADPLFQTDKFAATQTDPARQLAAVKEKAGDLAQRRQALAPAIQLLQQAVCQADKPCPIFDTPWQVEQSKSGKTTISGLSVMA
;
A
#
# COMPACT_ATOMS: atom_id res chain seq x y z
N MET A 1 0.12 65.58 -47.08
CA MET A 1 1.35 64.79 -47.22
C MET A 1 1.35 63.68 -46.18
N MET A 2 1.90 62.52 -46.54
CA MET A 2 1.73 61.16 -45.99
C MET A 2 1.93 60.96 -44.46
N PRO A 3 1.41 59.85 -43.90
CA PRO A 3 1.68 59.44 -42.52
C PRO A 3 3.00 58.66 -42.42
N ALA A 4 3.80 58.91 -41.38
CA ALA A 4 4.98 58.11 -41.06
C ALA A 4 4.66 57.15 -39.91
N ARG A 5 4.73 55.85 -40.20
CA ARG A 5 4.78 54.76 -39.21
C ARG A 5 6.15 54.75 -38.55
N HIS A 6 6.20 54.66 -37.22
CA HIS A 6 7.34 54.06 -36.52
C HIS A 6 6.88 52.92 -35.61
N GLN A 7 7.52 51.77 -35.81
CA GLN A 7 7.28 50.48 -35.18
C GLN A 7 8.22 50.29 -33.97
N GLY A 8 7.68 49.71 -32.90
CA GLY A 8 8.39 48.88 -31.89
C GLY A 8 9.21 49.62 -30.81
N PRO A 9 9.48 48.99 -29.64
CA PRO A 9 9.52 47.54 -29.41
C PRO A 9 8.72 47.07 -28.17
N LEU A 10 7.72 46.20 -28.38
CA LEU A 10 7.22 45.30 -27.32
C LEU A 10 7.90 43.93 -27.52
N ARG A 11 9.20 43.86 -27.23
CA ARG A 11 9.97 42.61 -27.27
C ARG A 11 11.04 42.63 -26.18
N LEU A 12 10.65 42.47 -24.92
CA LEU A 12 11.63 42.12 -23.88
C LEU A 12 10.99 41.54 -22.60
N PHE A 13 10.10 40.55 -22.70
CA PHE A 13 9.60 39.83 -21.52
C PHE A 13 9.42 38.31 -21.74
N ILE A 14 10.29 37.67 -22.53
CA ILE A 14 10.26 36.19 -22.71
C ILE A 14 11.65 35.55 -22.43
N ALA A 15 12.62 36.28 -21.86
CA ALA A 15 13.98 35.74 -21.68
C ALA A 15 14.27 35.16 -20.28
N CYS A 16 13.46 35.43 -19.25
CA CYS A 16 13.83 35.09 -17.87
C CYS A 16 13.19 33.82 -17.28
N ALA A 17 12.32 33.11 -18.00
CA ALA A 17 11.72 31.86 -17.50
C ALA A 17 12.48 30.58 -17.91
N LEU A 18 13.43 30.69 -18.84
CA LEU A 18 14.19 29.54 -19.38
C LEU A 18 15.25 28.90 -18.45
N PRO A 19 15.82 29.53 -17.40
CA PRO A 19 16.86 28.87 -16.62
C PRO A 19 16.32 27.85 -15.59
N LEU A 20 15.03 27.92 -15.23
CA LEU A 20 14.46 27.05 -14.20
C LEU A 20 14.11 25.63 -14.70
N LEU A 21 13.95 25.43 -16.01
CA LEU A 21 13.74 24.12 -16.62
C LEU A 21 15.05 23.33 -16.83
N ALA A 22 16.20 24.01 -16.91
CA ALA A 22 17.49 23.39 -17.20
C ALA A 22 18.15 22.75 -15.96
N LEU A 23 17.73 23.10 -14.74
CA LEU A 23 18.33 22.58 -13.50
C LEU A 23 17.89 21.14 -13.16
N GLN A 24 16.77 20.66 -13.70
CA GLN A 24 16.32 19.28 -13.47
C GLN A 24 17.06 18.24 -14.34
N SER A 25 17.69 18.65 -15.45
CA SER A 25 18.36 17.71 -16.36
C SER A 25 19.83 17.42 -16.00
N ALA A 26 20.49 18.29 -15.24
CA ALA A 26 21.94 18.16 -14.99
C ALA A 26 22.30 17.05 -13.99
N ALA A 27 21.47 16.79 -12.98
CA ALA A 27 21.73 15.74 -11.98
C ALA A 27 21.60 14.31 -12.54
N ALA A 28 20.91 14.13 -13.66
CA ALA A 28 20.71 12.81 -14.30
C ALA A 28 21.87 12.39 -15.21
N ALA A 29 22.77 13.31 -15.61
CA ALA A 29 23.82 13.02 -16.58
C ALA A 29 24.90 12.04 -16.07
N ASP A 30 25.10 11.98 -14.75
CA ASP A 30 26.17 11.18 -14.12
C ASP A 30 25.65 9.87 -13.47
N TRP A 31 24.34 9.63 -13.47
CA TRP A 31 23.73 8.47 -12.80
C TRP A 31 22.85 7.67 -13.76
N GLN A 32 23.09 6.36 -13.84
CA GLN A 32 22.29 5.44 -14.63
C GLN A 32 21.53 4.48 -13.71
N LEU A 33 20.22 4.37 -13.90
CA LEU A 33 19.40 3.37 -13.22
C LEU A 33 19.52 2.02 -13.96
N GLU A 34 20.14 1.03 -13.31
CA GLU A 34 20.39 -0.27 -13.94
C GLU A 34 19.33 -1.34 -13.62
N LYS A 35 18.74 -1.30 -12.41
CA LYS A 35 17.78 -2.30 -11.96
C LYS A 35 16.87 -1.77 -10.86
N VAL A 36 15.61 -2.20 -10.88
CA VAL A 36 14.63 -1.97 -9.82
C VAL A 36 14.16 -3.32 -9.26
N VAL A 37 14.03 -3.37 -7.93
CA VAL A 37 13.29 -4.41 -7.21
C VAL A 37 12.28 -3.70 -6.31
N GLU A 38 11.00 -4.00 -6.50
CA GLU A 38 9.92 -3.41 -5.73
C GLU A 38 9.15 -4.50 -4.97
N LEU A 39 8.87 -4.24 -3.69
CA LEU A 39 7.90 -5.00 -2.91
C LEU A 39 6.67 -4.14 -2.67
N SER A 40 5.59 -4.44 -3.39
CA SER A 40 4.34 -3.67 -3.32
C SER A 40 3.30 -4.34 -2.43
N ARG A 41 2.58 -3.52 -1.65
CA ARG A 41 1.36 -3.98 -0.96
C ARG A 41 0.20 -4.01 -1.95
N HIS A 42 -0.75 -4.92 -1.74
CA HIS A 42 -2.02 -4.89 -2.48
C HIS A 42 -2.74 -3.53 -2.33
N GLY A 43 -3.55 -3.16 -3.32
CA GLY A 43 -4.40 -1.98 -3.30
C GLY A 43 -5.58 -2.07 -2.30
N ILE A 44 -6.51 -1.12 -2.41
CA ILE A 44 -7.61 -0.96 -1.46
C ILE A 44 -8.57 -2.16 -1.48
N ARG A 45 -8.84 -2.71 -0.30
CA ARG A 45 -9.76 -3.82 -0.07
C ARG A 45 -10.77 -3.48 1.04
N PRO A 46 -11.96 -4.10 1.05
CA PRO A 46 -12.80 -4.16 2.25
C PRO A 46 -12.08 -4.92 3.38
N PRO A 47 -12.64 -4.96 4.61
CA PRO A 47 -12.15 -5.87 5.64
C PRO A 47 -12.09 -7.31 5.10
N THR A 48 -11.16 -8.12 5.59
CA THR A 48 -11.26 -9.57 5.37
C THR A 48 -12.42 -10.10 6.22
N ALA A 49 -12.94 -11.29 5.91
CA ALA A 49 -14.00 -11.91 6.71
C ALA A 49 -13.67 -11.94 8.21
N GLY A 50 -12.44 -12.34 8.56
CA GLY A 50 -11.98 -12.33 9.96
C GLY A 50 -11.81 -10.92 10.55
N ASN A 51 -11.45 -9.91 9.75
CA ASN A 51 -11.47 -8.52 10.22
C ASN A 51 -12.89 -8.04 10.48
N ARG A 52 -13.86 -8.36 9.60
CA ARG A 52 -15.27 -7.99 9.77
C ARG A 52 -15.83 -8.56 11.06
N GLU A 53 -15.68 -9.86 11.27
CA GLU A 53 -16.12 -10.54 12.48
C GLU A 53 -15.55 -9.86 13.74
N ALA A 54 -14.25 -9.57 13.73
CA ALA A 54 -13.59 -8.91 14.86
C ALA A 54 -14.11 -7.49 15.12
N ILE A 55 -14.22 -6.64 14.10
CA ILE A 55 -14.64 -5.23 14.29
C ILE A 55 -16.13 -5.09 14.61
N GLU A 56 -16.98 -5.98 14.09
CA GLU A 56 -18.41 -6.00 14.41
C GLU A 56 -18.64 -6.46 15.85
N ALA A 57 -17.93 -7.51 16.30
CA ALA A 57 -17.96 -7.94 17.70
C ALA A 57 -17.40 -6.85 18.64
N ALA A 58 -16.31 -6.19 18.24
CA ALA A 58 -15.65 -5.13 19.00
C ALA A 58 -16.53 -3.89 19.23
N THR A 59 -17.42 -3.58 18.29
CA THR A 59 -18.26 -2.38 18.32
C THR A 59 -19.74 -2.67 18.58
N GLY A 60 -20.14 -3.94 18.64
CA GLY A 60 -21.52 -4.35 18.88
C GLY A 60 -22.49 -3.95 17.78
N ARG A 61 -22.02 -3.76 16.54
CA ARG A 61 -22.83 -3.32 15.40
C ARG A 61 -22.30 -3.84 14.06
N PRO A 62 -23.15 -3.97 13.03
CA PRO A 62 -22.69 -4.25 11.67
C PRO A 62 -21.92 -3.05 11.10
N TRP A 63 -20.93 -3.38 10.26
CA TRP A 63 -20.17 -2.41 9.47
C TRP A 63 -20.61 -2.44 8.01
N THR A 64 -20.35 -1.37 7.28
CA THR A 64 -20.73 -1.22 5.87
C THR A 64 -20.36 -2.45 5.05
N GLU A 65 -21.32 -2.97 4.31
CA GLU A 65 -21.09 -3.97 3.26
C GLU A 65 -20.67 -3.25 1.98
N TRP A 66 -19.55 -3.68 1.41
CA TRP A 66 -18.98 -3.08 0.21
C TRP A 66 -19.55 -3.80 -1.01
N THR A 67 -19.59 -3.14 -2.16
CA THR A 67 -19.93 -3.81 -3.43
C THR A 67 -18.91 -4.90 -3.80
N THR A 68 -17.67 -4.77 -3.33
CA THR A 68 -16.61 -5.77 -3.49
C THR A 68 -16.61 -6.75 -2.33
N HIS A 69 -16.35 -8.03 -2.61
CA HIS A 69 -16.24 -9.06 -1.58
C HIS A 69 -15.13 -8.76 -0.56
N ASP A 70 -15.38 -9.16 0.69
CA ASP A 70 -14.45 -8.99 1.79
C ASP A 70 -13.07 -9.58 1.47
N GLY A 71 -12.03 -8.76 1.60
CA GLY A 71 -10.64 -9.17 1.36
C GLY A 71 -10.19 -9.20 -0.11
N GLU A 72 -11.06 -8.86 -1.07
CA GLU A 72 -10.70 -8.71 -2.49
C GLU A 72 -10.29 -7.26 -2.84
N LEU A 73 -9.58 -7.08 -3.95
CA LEU A 73 -9.25 -5.75 -4.46
C LEU A 73 -10.51 -5.06 -5.00
N THR A 74 -10.77 -3.85 -4.54
CA THR A 74 -11.88 -3.03 -5.06
C THR A 74 -11.58 -2.46 -6.44
N GLY A 75 -12.62 -2.13 -7.21
CA GLY A 75 -12.45 -1.40 -8.48
C GLY A 75 -11.75 -0.04 -8.31
N HIS A 76 -12.05 0.68 -7.23
CA HIS A 76 -11.35 1.91 -6.88
C HIS A 76 -9.87 1.66 -6.54
N GLY A 77 -9.59 0.60 -5.78
CA GLY A 77 -8.22 0.17 -5.47
C GLY A 77 -7.42 -0.18 -6.72
N TYR A 78 -8.03 -0.90 -7.66
CA TYR A 78 -7.43 -1.19 -8.95
C TYR A 78 -7.10 0.10 -9.73
N ALA A 79 -8.05 1.03 -9.85
CA ALA A 79 -7.83 2.30 -10.54
C ALA A 79 -6.71 3.14 -9.91
N ALA A 80 -6.63 3.20 -8.57
CA ALA A 80 -5.56 3.89 -7.87
C ALA A 80 -4.18 3.27 -8.15
N VAL A 81 -4.11 1.94 -8.19
CA VAL A 81 -2.86 1.22 -8.51
C VAL A 81 -2.46 1.42 -9.98
N VAL A 82 -3.41 1.41 -10.92
CA VAL A 82 -3.16 1.75 -12.33
C VAL A 82 -2.54 3.14 -12.45
N ASN A 83 -3.03 4.13 -11.70
CA ASN A 83 -2.48 5.48 -11.73
C ASN A 83 -1.03 5.49 -11.23
N LYS A 84 -0.72 4.80 -10.11
CA LYS A 84 0.66 4.66 -9.64
C LYS A 84 1.54 3.97 -10.69
N GLY A 85 1.10 2.84 -11.25
CA GLY A 85 1.85 2.09 -12.25
C GLY A 85 2.10 2.90 -13.52
N ARG A 86 1.14 3.72 -13.95
CA ARG A 86 1.29 4.62 -15.10
C ARG A 86 2.43 5.62 -14.91
N GLU A 87 2.44 6.33 -13.79
CA GLU A 87 3.48 7.31 -13.49
C GLU A 87 4.84 6.63 -13.30
N GLU A 88 4.87 5.48 -12.64
CA GLU A 88 6.09 4.68 -12.48
C GLU A 88 6.68 4.21 -13.80
N GLY A 89 5.85 3.66 -14.69
CA GLY A 89 6.30 3.24 -16.02
C GLY A 89 6.82 4.42 -16.84
N GLN A 90 6.18 5.59 -16.76
CA GLN A 90 6.67 6.82 -17.40
C GLN A 90 8.01 7.26 -16.82
N HIS A 91 8.14 7.24 -15.50
CA HIS A 91 9.36 7.61 -14.80
C HIS A 91 10.54 6.71 -15.20
N TYR A 92 10.35 5.39 -15.23
CA TYR A 92 11.41 4.47 -15.64
C TYR A 92 11.76 4.54 -17.13
N ARG A 93 10.84 4.96 -18.00
CA ARG A 93 11.17 5.32 -19.40
C ARG A 93 12.00 6.60 -19.48
N GLN A 94 11.66 7.63 -18.69
CA GLN A 94 12.42 8.88 -18.63
C GLN A 94 13.87 8.66 -18.14
N LEU A 95 14.06 7.75 -17.20
CA LEU A 95 15.38 7.35 -16.69
C LEU A 95 16.15 6.40 -17.61
N GLY A 96 15.58 6.01 -18.76
CA GLY A 96 16.22 5.09 -19.70
C GLY A 96 16.29 3.62 -19.25
N LEU A 97 15.64 3.25 -18.14
CA LEU A 97 15.56 1.86 -17.69
C LEU A 97 14.62 1.03 -18.57
N LEU A 98 13.48 1.60 -18.96
CA LEU A 98 12.49 0.95 -19.81
C LEU A 98 12.51 1.56 -21.21
N GLN A 99 12.34 0.72 -22.22
CA GLN A 99 12.18 1.16 -23.60
C GLN A 99 10.80 1.78 -23.84
N ALA A 100 10.68 2.55 -24.92
CA ALA A 100 9.37 3.01 -25.39
C ALA A 100 8.53 1.83 -25.90
N GLY A 101 7.20 1.89 -25.70
CA GLY A 101 6.27 0.85 -26.12
C GLY A 101 6.12 -0.29 -25.11
N CYS A 102 5.82 -1.49 -25.61
CA CYS A 102 5.57 -2.67 -24.79
C CYS A 102 6.87 -3.35 -24.33
N PRO A 103 6.88 -3.93 -23.12
CA PRO A 103 8.08 -4.55 -22.56
C PRO A 103 8.36 -5.91 -23.20
N THR A 104 9.61 -6.35 -23.07
CA THR A 104 10.01 -7.74 -23.31
C THR A 104 10.08 -8.51 -21.99
N ALA A 105 10.27 -9.83 -22.05
CA ALA A 105 10.49 -10.65 -20.85
C ALA A 105 11.75 -10.24 -20.06
N GLU A 106 12.72 -9.56 -20.70
CA GLU A 106 13.91 -9.03 -20.03
C GLU A 106 13.64 -7.71 -19.29
N SER A 107 12.57 -6.99 -19.65
CA SER A 107 12.24 -5.69 -19.08
C SER A 107 11.62 -5.81 -17.69
N ILE A 108 10.80 -6.83 -17.45
CA ILE A 108 10.05 -6.97 -16.21
C ILE A 108 9.68 -8.42 -15.92
N TYR A 109 9.73 -8.78 -14.63
CA TYR A 109 9.15 -10.00 -14.09
C TYR A 109 8.30 -9.63 -12.88
N VAL A 110 7.01 -10.00 -12.90
CA VAL A 110 6.07 -9.67 -11.82
C VAL A 110 5.62 -10.94 -11.13
N ARG A 111 5.92 -11.07 -9.84
CA ARG A 111 5.46 -12.17 -9.00
C ARG A 111 4.53 -11.68 -7.90
N ALA A 112 3.31 -12.20 -7.88
CA ALA A 112 2.31 -11.89 -6.87
C ALA A 112 2.13 -13.07 -5.91
N SER A 113 1.78 -12.77 -4.66
CA SER A 113 1.14 -13.75 -3.77
C SER A 113 -0.15 -14.29 -4.44
N PRO A 114 -0.53 -15.56 -4.22
CA PRO A 114 -1.66 -16.19 -4.91
C PRO A 114 -3.05 -15.62 -4.57
N LEU A 115 -3.14 -14.75 -3.55
CA LEU A 115 -4.40 -14.14 -3.14
C LEU A 115 -4.98 -13.25 -4.26
N GLN A 116 -6.31 -13.22 -4.38
CA GLN A 116 -7.00 -12.43 -5.41
C GLN A 116 -6.53 -10.97 -5.41
N ARG A 117 -6.48 -10.34 -4.22
CA ARG A 117 -6.14 -8.92 -4.09
C ARG A 117 -4.71 -8.60 -4.55
N THR A 118 -3.77 -9.52 -4.36
CA THR A 118 -2.37 -9.35 -4.78
C THR A 118 -2.20 -9.61 -6.27
N ARG A 119 -2.86 -10.65 -6.81
CA ARG A 119 -2.89 -10.89 -8.27
C ARG A 119 -3.50 -9.73 -9.02
N ALA A 120 -4.67 -9.24 -8.59
CA ALA A 120 -5.33 -8.10 -9.21
C ALA A 120 -4.54 -6.79 -9.08
N THR A 121 -3.82 -6.59 -7.97
CA THR A 121 -2.92 -5.42 -7.81
C THR A 121 -1.74 -5.50 -8.77
N ALA A 122 -1.10 -6.68 -8.88
CA ALA A 122 0.01 -6.88 -9.80
C ALA A 122 -0.44 -6.63 -11.26
N GLN A 123 -1.63 -7.09 -11.62
CA GLN A 123 -2.23 -6.81 -12.93
C GLN A 123 -2.44 -5.31 -13.14
N ALA A 124 -3.02 -4.60 -12.15
CA ALA A 124 -3.21 -3.16 -12.20
C ALA A 124 -1.90 -2.37 -12.39
N LEU A 125 -0.82 -2.78 -11.72
CA LEU A 125 0.49 -2.14 -11.85
C LEU A 125 0.99 -2.23 -13.30
N VAL A 126 0.96 -3.42 -13.89
CA VAL A 126 1.46 -3.60 -15.27
C VAL A 126 0.52 -3.03 -16.32
N ASP A 127 -0.79 -3.01 -16.08
CA ASP A 127 -1.77 -2.36 -16.96
C ASP A 127 -1.57 -0.84 -16.99
N GLY A 128 -1.18 -0.25 -15.86
CA GLY A 128 -0.78 1.16 -15.78
C GLY A 128 0.57 1.42 -16.44
N ALA A 129 1.60 0.64 -16.07
CA ALA A 129 2.98 0.86 -16.51
C ALA A 129 3.18 0.61 -18.02
N PHE A 130 2.43 -0.34 -18.58
CA PHE A 130 2.51 -0.78 -19.98
C PHE A 130 1.10 -0.84 -20.62
N PRO A 131 0.49 0.33 -20.91
CA PRO A 131 -0.89 0.39 -21.39
C PRO A 131 -1.13 -0.41 -22.66
N GLY A 132 -2.09 -1.35 -22.61
CA GLY A 132 -2.49 -2.16 -23.77
C GLY A 132 -1.55 -3.30 -24.14
N CYS A 133 -0.49 -3.55 -23.35
CA CYS A 133 0.54 -4.53 -23.69
C CYS A 133 0.24 -5.96 -23.23
N GLY A 134 -0.79 -6.17 -22.40
CA GLY A 134 -1.17 -7.52 -21.94
C GLY A 134 -0.07 -8.24 -21.17
N VAL A 135 0.71 -7.51 -20.36
CA VAL A 135 1.83 -8.06 -19.59
C VAL A 135 1.31 -9.08 -18.58
N ALA A 136 1.86 -10.29 -18.63
CA ALA A 136 1.48 -11.36 -17.72
C ALA A 136 2.08 -11.16 -16.33
N ILE A 137 1.37 -11.65 -15.31
CA ILE A 137 1.86 -11.79 -13.94
C ILE A 137 2.07 -13.26 -13.60
N HIS A 138 2.96 -13.53 -12.67
CA HIS A 138 3.28 -14.88 -12.19
C HIS A 138 2.85 -15.06 -10.75
N TYR A 139 2.37 -16.24 -10.41
CA TYR A 139 2.01 -16.64 -9.05
C TYR A 139 2.05 -18.17 -8.97
N VAL A 140 2.19 -18.71 -7.77
CA VAL A 140 2.15 -20.16 -7.54
C VAL A 140 0.74 -20.71 -7.83
N SER A 141 0.65 -21.97 -8.26
CA SER A 141 -0.64 -22.63 -8.51
C SER A 141 -1.43 -22.95 -7.23
N GLY A 142 -0.72 -23.11 -6.10
CA GLY A 142 -1.32 -23.32 -4.78
C GLY A 142 -1.70 -22.03 -4.06
N ASP A 143 -2.05 -22.14 -2.78
CA ASP A 143 -2.45 -21.03 -1.91
C ASP A 143 -1.29 -20.46 -1.06
N ALA A 144 -0.13 -21.11 -1.07
CA ALA A 144 1.06 -20.72 -0.32
C ALA A 144 2.27 -20.53 -1.23
N ASP A 145 2.73 -19.30 -1.36
CA ASP A 145 4.02 -18.96 -1.97
C ASP A 145 5.09 -18.89 -0.87
N PRO A 146 6.24 -19.58 -0.99
CA PRO A 146 7.30 -19.55 0.02
C PRO A 146 7.92 -18.17 0.27
N LEU A 147 7.75 -17.22 -0.65
CA LEU A 147 8.20 -15.83 -0.45
C LEU A 147 7.20 -14.99 0.36
N PHE A 148 5.92 -15.37 0.41
CA PHE A 148 4.85 -14.54 0.99
C PHE A 148 4.10 -15.21 2.15
N GLN A 149 3.78 -16.49 2.05
CA GLN A 149 3.09 -17.30 3.07
C GLN A 149 4.11 -18.07 3.92
N THR A 150 5.10 -17.36 4.44
CA THR A 150 6.24 -17.95 5.15
C THR A 150 5.84 -18.76 6.39
N ASP A 151 4.70 -18.46 7.01
CA ASP A 151 4.14 -19.22 8.12
C ASP A 151 3.69 -20.65 7.73
N LYS A 152 3.50 -20.92 6.43
CA LYS A 152 3.06 -22.23 5.92
C LYS A 152 4.21 -23.20 5.65
N PHE A 153 5.46 -22.75 5.70
CA PHE A 153 6.62 -23.58 5.38
C PHE A 153 7.48 -23.80 6.62
N ALA A 154 7.82 -25.05 6.90
CA ALA A 154 8.57 -25.44 8.09
C ALA A 154 9.91 -24.69 8.24
N ALA A 155 10.59 -24.41 7.12
CA ALA A 155 11.86 -23.68 7.10
C ALA A 155 11.77 -22.23 7.61
N THR A 156 10.57 -21.65 7.57
CA THR A 156 10.32 -20.24 7.92
C THR A 156 9.28 -20.08 9.04
N GLN A 157 8.84 -21.19 9.65
CA GLN A 157 7.95 -21.14 10.80
C GLN A 157 8.65 -20.53 12.02
N THR A 158 7.94 -19.63 12.70
CA THR A 158 8.43 -19.01 13.92
C THR A 158 8.14 -19.91 15.11
N ASP A 159 9.12 -20.11 15.98
CA ASP A 159 8.93 -20.76 17.28
C ASP A 159 7.95 -19.92 18.14
N PRO A 160 6.78 -20.46 18.53
CA PRO A 160 5.78 -19.71 19.28
C PRO A 160 6.27 -19.19 20.63
N ALA A 161 7.10 -19.96 21.35
CA ALA A 161 7.62 -19.56 22.65
C ALA A 161 8.61 -18.39 22.50
N ARG A 162 9.48 -18.45 21.47
CA ARG A 162 10.38 -17.32 21.15
C ARG A 162 9.61 -16.09 20.72
N GLN A 163 8.57 -16.24 19.89
CA GLN A 163 7.72 -15.11 19.48
C GLN A 163 7.04 -14.48 20.70
N LEU A 164 6.46 -15.29 21.59
CA LEU A 164 5.80 -14.81 22.80
C LEU A 164 6.76 -14.03 23.71
N ALA A 165 7.96 -14.57 23.94
CA ALA A 165 8.99 -13.91 24.73
C ALA A 165 9.41 -12.55 24.12
N ALA A 166 9.73 -12.55 22.82
CA ALA A 166 10.14 -11.34 22.12
C ALA A 166 9.04 -10.25 22.08
N VAL A 167 7.78 -10.64 21.89
CA VAL A 167 6.65 -9.70 21.94
C VAL A 167 6.47 -9.14 23.34
N LYS A 168 6.52 -9.97 24.39
CA LYS A 168 6.42 -9.50 25.78
C LYS A 168 7.56 -8.53 26.15
N GLU A 169 8.78 -8.88 25.79
CA GLU A 169 9.97 -8.05 26.03
C GLU A 169 9.82 -6.68 25.36
N LYS A 170 9.47 -6.65 24.07
CA LYS A 170 9.30 -5.39 23.33
C LYS A 170 8.06 -4.61 23.76
N ALA A 171 6.97 -5.30 24.10
CA ALA A 171 5.75 -4.68 24.58
C ALA A 171 5.96 -4.01 25.93
N GLY A 172 6.73 -4.58 26.85
CA GLY A 172 6.91 -4.00 28.19
C GLY A 172 5.57 -3.75 28.88
N ASP A 173 5.40 -2.56 29.46
CA ASP A 173 4.16 -2.18 30.14
C ASP A 173 3.06 -1.75 29.14
N LEU A 174 2.12 -2.66 28.87
CA LEU A 174 0.98 -2.41 27.99
C LEU A 174 -0.05 -1.43 28.58
N ALA A 175 -0.16 -1.30 29.91
CA ALA A 175 -1.05 -0.31 30.52
C ALA A 175 -0.49 1.09 30.30
N GLN A 176 0.82 1.28 30.48
CA GLN A 176 1.50 2.54 30.17
C GLN A 176 1.37 2.91 28.70
N ARG A 177 1.52 1.94 27.77
CA ARG A 177 1.33 2.16 26.33
C ARG A 177 -0.10 2.54 25.98
N ARG A 178 -1.09 1.86 26.58
CA ARG A 178 -2.50 2.18 26.39
C ARG A 178 -2.81 3.60 26.87
N GLN A 179 -2.28 4.00 28.03
CA GLN A 179 -2.42 5.35 28.54
C GLN A 179 -1.80 6.40 27.61
N ALA A 180 -0.61 6.12 27.07
CA ALA A 180 0.05 7.01 26.11
C ALA A 180 -0.75 7.18 24.80
N LEU A 181 -1.53 6.17 24.41
CA LEU A 181 -2.41 6.20 23.25
C LEU A 181 -3.83 6.67 23.55
N ALA A 182 -4.14 7.10 24.78
CA ALA A 182 -5.49 7.53 25.18
C ALA A 182 -6.12 8.57 24.23
N PRO A 183 -5.40 9.61 23.73
CA PRO A 183 -5.99 10.55 22.78
C PRO A 183 -6.43 9.91 21.46
N ALA A 184 -5.62 8.99 20.91
CA ALA A 184 -5.97 8.28 19.68
C ALA A 184 -7.11 7.28 19.89
N ILE A 185 -7.12 6.59 21.04
CA ILE A 185 -8.20 5.68 21.44
C ILE A 185 -9.52 6.45 21.55
N GLN A 186 -9.51 7.65 22.15
CA GLN A 186 -10.69 8.49 22.27
C GLN A 186 -11.25 8.91 20.90
N LEU A 187 -10.37 9.31 19.96
CA LEU A 187 -10.78 9.64 18.59
C LEU A 187 -11.40 8.44 17.86
N LEU A 188 -10.81 7.25 18.02
CA LEU A 188 -11.37 6.03 17.44
C LEU A 188 -12.74 5.72 18.05
N GLN A 189 -12.87 5.81 19.38
CA GLN A 189 -14.13 5.58 20.09
C GLN A 189 -15.25 6.51 19.58
N GLN A 190 -14.95 7.80 19.41
CA GLN A 190 -15.88 8.79 18.86
C GLN A 190 -16.33 8.45 17.43
N ALA A 191 -15.45 7.86 16.63
CA ALA A 191 -15.76 7.53 15.24
C ALA A 191 -16.60 6.25 15.10
N VAL A 192 -16.41 5.25 15.98
CA VAL A 192 -16.96 3.90 15.76
C VAL A 192 -18.06 3.47 16.72
N CYS A 193 -18.11 4.05 17.93
CA CYS A 193 -19.12 3.68 18.92
C CYS A 193 -20.43 4.45 18.73
N GLN A 194 -21.55 3.79 19.02
CA GLN A 194 -22.86 4.45 19.05
C GLN A 194 -23.08 5.06 20.44
N ALA A 195 -23.70 6.24 20.50
CA ALA A 195 -24.10 6.85 21.76
C ALA A 195 -24.98 5.89 22.58
N ASP A 196 -24.71 5.82 23.88
CA ASP A 196 -25.44 5.02 24.87
C ASP A 196 -25.52 3.51 24.57
N LYS A 197 -24.60 2.97 23.76
CA LYS A 197 -24.50 1.53 23.50
C LYS A 197 -23.16 0.95 23.95
N PRO A 198 -23.12 -0.34 24.37
CA PRO A 198 -21.86 -1.02 24.66
C PRO A 198 -20.91 -0.98 23.47
N CYS A 199 -19.63 -0.72 23.74
CA CYS A 199 -18.56 -0.72 22.73
C CYS A 199 -17.37 -1.54 23.27
N PRO A 200 -17.49 -2.88 23.31
CA PRO A 200 -16.68 -3.75 24.19
C PRO A 200 -15.17 -3.62 24.07
N ILE A 201 -14.66 -3.29 22.88
CA ILE A 201 -13.21 -3.26 22.63
C ILE A 201 -12.49 -2.19 23.45
N PHE A 202 -13.18 -1.11 23.82
CA PHE A 202 -12.60 -0.02 24.61
C PHE A 202 -12.53 -0.34 26.11
N ASP A 203 -13.22 -1.39 26.58
CA ASP A 203 -13.17 -1.84 27.98
C ASP A 203 -12.11 -2.92 28.19
N THR A 204 -11.65 -3.57 27.12
CA THR A 204 -10.72 -4.71 27.16
C THR A 204 -9.28 -4.26 27.51
N PRO A 205 -8.67 -4.76 28.60
CA PRO A 205 -7.25 -4.52 28.89
C PRO A 205 -6.33 -5.06 27.80
N TRP A 206 -5.20 -4.38 27.55
CA TRP A 206 -4.23 -4.88 26.57
C TRP A 206 -3.35 -5.95 27.19
N GLN A 207 -3.37 -7.15 26.60
CA GLN A 207 -2.56 -8.27 27.05
C GLN A 207 -1.95 -9.01 25.86
N VAL A 208 -0.74 -9.55 26.04
CA VAL A 208 -0.13 -10.41 25.02
C VAL A 208 -0.80 -11.77 25.07
N GLU A 209 -1.45 -12.16 23.98
CA GLU A 209 -2.17 -13.42 23.83
C GLU A 209 -1.57 -14.25 22.69
N GLN A 210 -1.62 -15.57 22.83
CA GLN A 210 -1.17 -16.49 21.80
C GLN A 210 -2.29 -17.46 21.43
N SER A 211 -2.61 -17.50 20.14
CA SER A 211 -3.62 -18.43 19.60
C SER A 211 -3.14 -19.88 19.60
N LYS A 212 -4.06 -20.83 19.39
CA LYS A 212 -3.73 -22.26 19.27
C LYS A 212 -2.75 -22.57 18.13
N SER A 213 -2.70 -21.73 17.09
CA SER A 213 -1.74 -21.86 15.99
C SER A 213 -0.39 -21.20 16.28
N GLY A 214 -0.15 -20.73 17.51
CA GLY A 214 1.11 -20.12 17.94
C GLY A 214 1.26 -18.64 17.56
N LYS A 215 0.28 -18.03 16.89
CA LYS A 215 0.35 -16.60 16.53
C LYS A 215 0.12 -15.74 17.77
N THR A 216 1.09 -14.88 18.09
CA THR A 216 1.03 -13.91 19.18
C THR A 216 0.41 -12.59 18.73
N THR A 217 -0.51 -12.04 19.53
CA THR A 217 -1.20 -10.74 19.31
C THR A 217 -1.33 -9.99 20.63
N ILE A 218 -1.76 -8.73 20.59
CA ILE A 218 -2.13 -7.96 21.79
C ILE A 218 -3.66 -7.76 21.77
N SER A 219 -4.39 -8.28 22.75
CA SER A 219 -5.84 -8.11 22.84
C SER A 219 -6.23 -6.64 23.03
N GLY A 220 -7.43 -6.29 22.56
CA GLY A 220 -7.84 -4.90 22.38
C GLY A 220 -7.16 -4.25 21.18
N LEU A 221 -5.84 -4.16 21.18
CA LEU A 221 -5.05 -3.49 20.14
C LEU A 221 -5.16 -4.18 18.77
N SER A 222 -5.17 -5.52 18.72
CA SER A 222 -5.18 -6.29 17.46
C SER A 222 -6.42 -6.07 16.59
N VAL A 223 -7.50 -5.55 17.18
CA VAL A 223 -8.75 -5.22 16.48
C VAL A 223 -8.86 -3.72 16.20
N MET A 224 -8.20 -2.87 17.01
CA MET A 224 -8.19 -1.41 16.83
C MET A 224 -7.13 -0.91 15.83
N ALA A 225 -6.15 -1.74 15.46
CA ALA A 225 -5.00 -1.39 14.63
C ALA A 225 -5.04 -1.96 13.20
#